data_AF-A0A0Q7SBI6-F1
#
_entry.id   AF-A0A0Q7SBI6-F1
#
_cell.length_a   1.000
_cell.length_b   1.000
_cell.length_c   1.000
_cell.angle_alpha   90.00
_cell.angle_beta   90.00
_cell.angle_gamma   90.00
#
_symmetry.space_group_name_H-M   'P 1'
#
loop_
_entity.id
_entity.type
_entity.pdbx_description
1 polymer ?
#
loop_
_entity_poly.entity_id
_entity_poly.type
_entity_poly.pdbx_seq_one_letter_code
_entity_poly.pdbx_strand_id
1 'polypeptide(L)' 'MIDLDMGAYAPFVWPAWGISAAVLAALAVRAVIAARRWNAELKRLDNDAAPAPTGRSPVEPRP' A
#
# COMPACT_ATOMS: atom_id res chain seq x y z
N MET A 1 17.93 -11.04 25.19
CA MET A 1 17.51 -12.32 24.58
C MET A 1 16.00 -12.30 24.54
N ILE A 2 15.36 -12.51 23.38
CA ILE A 2 13.91 -12.55 23.32
C ILE A 2 13.50 -13.89 23.96
N ASP A 3 12.91 -13.85 25.14
CA ASP A 3 12.36 -15.02 25.81
C ASP A 3 10.92 -15.24 25.35
N LEU A 4 10.71 -16.30 24.58
CA LEU A 4 9.42 -16.72 24.02
C LEU A 4 8.95 -18.05 24.64
N ASP A 5 9.67 -18.54 25.65
CA ASP A 5 9.31 -19.76 26.36
C ASP A 5 8.30 -19.43 27.46
N MET A 6 7.02 -19.63 27.14
CA MET A 6 5.93 -19.42 28.09
C MET A 6 5.71 -20.64 28.99
N GLY A 7 6.58 -21.66 28.91
CA GLY A 7 6.48 -22.90 29.67
C GLY A 7 5.11 -23.56 29.53
N ALA A 8 4.50 -23.91 30.67
CA ALA A 8 3.17 -24.52 30.71
C ALA A 8 2.04 -23.63 30.15
N TYR A 9 2.25 -22.32 30.00
CA TYR A 9 1.25 -21.40 29.46
C TYR A 9 1.32 -21.23 27.93
N ALA A 10 2.35 -21.79 27.29
CA ALA A 10 2.54 -21.73 25.84
C ALA A 10 1.29 -22.12 25.04
N PRO A 11 0.54 -23.19 25.37
CA PRO A 11 -0.66 -23.57 24.63
C PRO A 11 -1.80 -22.54 24.69
N PHE A 12 -1.79 -21.62 25.66
CA PHE A 12 -2.80 -20.57 25.78
C PHE A 12 -2.36 -19.25 25.13
N VAL A 13 -1.07 -18.91 25.25
CA VAL A 13 -0.52 -17.64 24.75
C VAL A 13 -0.30 -17.68 23.23
N TRP A 14 0.27 -18.77 22.74
CA TRP A 14 0.65 -18.88 21.32
C TRP A 14 -0.53 -18.84 20.36
N PRO A 15 -1.69 -19.49 20.63
CA PRO A 15 -2.84 -19.37 19.75
C PRO A 15 -3.39 -17.94 19.69
N ALA A 16 -3.44 -17.23 20.81
CA ALA A 16 -3.90 -15.84 20.84
C ALA A 16 -3.00 -14.95 19.96
N TRP A 17 -1.69 -15.04 20.14
CA TRP A 17 -0.72 -14.31 19.32
C TRP A 17 -0.76 -14.75 17.85
N GLY A 18 -0.91 -16.05 17.59
CA GLY A 18 -1.03 -16.60 16.25
C GLY A 18 -2.25 -16.07 15.52
N ILE A 19 -3.41 -16.00 16.19
CA ILE A 19 -4.63 -15.42 15.62
C ILE A 19 -4.43 -13.92 15.36
N SER A 20 -3.87 -13.17 16.31
CA SER A 20 -3.59 -11.74 16.11
C SER A 20 -2.67 -11.50 14.92
N ALA A 21 -1.57 -12.24 14.83
CA ALA A 21 -0.64 -12.16 13.71
C ALA A 21 -1.33 -12.51 12.38
N ALA A 22 -2.18 -13.53 12.36
CA ALA A 22 -2.95 -13.91 11.18
C ALA A 22 -3.93 -12.81 10.74
N VAL A 23 -4.65 -12.19 11.68
CA VAL A 23 -5.56 -11.07 11.39
C VAL A 23 -4.79 -9.87 10.82
N LEU A 24 -3.66 -9.51 11.44
CA LEU A 24 -2.81 -8.41 10.97
C LEU A 24 -2.24 -8.69 9.57
N ALA A 25 -1.77 -9.92 9.33
CA ALA A 25 -1.29 -10.33 8.01
C ALA A 25 -2.40 -10.27 6.96
N ALA A 26 -3.61 -10.76 7.28
CA ALA A 26 -4.76 -10.67 6.38
C ALA A 26 -5.14 -9.22 6.06
N LEU A 27 -5.10 -8.33 7.07
CA LEU A 27 -5.36 -6.91 6.87
C LEU A 27 -4.30 -6.26 5.98
N ALA A 28 -3.02 -6.55 6.22
CA ALA A 28 -1.92 -6.06 5.40
C ALA A 28 -2.05 -6.53 3.94
N VAL A 29 -2.36 -7.81 3.72
CA VAL A 29 -2.60 -8.35 2.37
C VAL A 29 -3.76 -7.63 1.69
N ARG A 30 -4.88 -7.41 2.38
CA ARG A 30 -6.02 -6.66 1.83
C ARG A 30 -5.64 -5.22 1.46
N ALA A 31 -4.88 -4.54 2.32
CA ALA A 31 -4.40 -3.19 2.06
C ALA A 31 -3.49 -3.14 0.83
N VAL A 32 -2.55 -4.08 0.71
CA VAL A 32 -1.66 -4.20 -0.46
C VAL A 32 -2.45 -4.46 -1.75
N ILE A 33 -3.45 -5.34 -1.73
CA ILE A 33 -4.30 -5.61 -2.91
C ILE A 33 -5.06 -4.35 -3.32
N ALA A 34 -5.66 -3.63 -2.36
CA ALA A 34 -6.36 -2.39 -2.64
C ALA A 34 -5.44 -1.31 -3.23
N ALA A 35 -4.24 -1.14 -2.64
CA ALA A 35 -3.24 -0.21 -3.12
C ALA A 35 -2.78 -0.55 -4.55
N ARG A 36 -2.56 -1.83 -4.85
CA ARG A 36 -2.19 -2.28 -6.21
C ARG A 36 -3.28 -1.97 -7.24
N ARG A 37 -4.55 -2.15 -6.86
CA ARG A 37 -5.68 -1.82 -7.74
C ARG A 37 -5.73 -0.32 -8.07
N TRP A 38 -5.51 0.54 -7.06
CA TRP A 38 -5.51 1.99 -7.28
C TRP A 38 -4.26 2.48 -8.02
N ASN A 39 -3.09 1.91 -7.73
CA ASN A 39 -1.85 2.25 -8.42
C ASN A 39 -1.89 1.85 -9.91
N ALA A 40 -2.62 0.80 -10.28
CA ALA A 40 -2.83 0.45 -11.69
C ALA A 40 -3.61 1.53 -12.44
N GLU A 41 -4.62 2.12 -11.79
CA GLU A 41 -5.41 3.21 -12.36
C GLU A 41 -4.59 4.51 -12.42
N LEU A 42 -3.84 4.83 -11.37
CA LEU A 42 -2.92 5.97 -11.38
C LEU A 42 -1.87 5.83 -12.49
N LYS A 43 -1.32 4.64 -12.70
CA LYS A 43 -0.36 4.39 -13.79
C LYS A 43 -0.97 4.57 -15.18
N ARG A 44 -2.28 4.31 -15.35
CA ARG A 44 -2.98 4.60 -16.61
C ARG A 44 -3.06 6.10 -16.86
N LEU A 45 -3.44 6.88 -15.84
CA LEU A 45 -3.54 8.34 -15.94
C LEU A 45 -2.18 9.03 -16.14
N ASP A 46 -1.13 8.54 -15.49
CA ASP A 46 0.23 9.08 -15.62
C ASP A 46 0.79 8.85 -17.04
N ASN A 47 0.53 7.68 -17.63
CA ASN A 47 0.89 7.39 -19.01
C ASN A 47 0.12 8.23 -20.03
N ASP A 48 -1.15 8.57 -19.75
CA ASP A 48 -1.96 9.44 -20.62
C ASP A 48 -1.58 10.93 -20.47
N ALA A 49 -0.96 11.33 -19.34
CA ALA A 49 -0.55 12.70 -19.06
C ALA A 49 0.86 13.08 -19.59
N ALA A 50 1.68 12.10 -20.00
CA ALA A 50 3.04 12.34 -20.49
C ALA A 50 3.18 12.11 -22.00
N PRO A 51 3.74 13.04 -22.80
CA PRO A 51 3.69 14.49 -22.73
C PRO A 51 2.76 15.05 -23.83
N ALA A 52 1.84 15.94 -23.45
CA ALA A 52 1.36 16.94 -24.39
C ALA A 52 2.60 17.73 -24.87
N PRO A 53 2.85 17.85 -26.19
CA PRO A 53 3.88 18.75 -26.67
C PRO A 53 3.52 20.11 -26.10
N THR A 54 4.41 20.67 -25.29
CA THR A 54 4.31 22.04 -24.78
C THR A 54 4.53 22.94 -25.99
N GLY A 55 3.50 23.01 -26.84
CA GLY A 55 3.31 24.05 -27.82
C GLY A 55 3.05 25.31 -27.04
N ARG A 56 4.15 25.97 -26.66
CA ARG A 56 4.32 27.41 -26.58
C ARG A 56 2.99 28.14 -26.77
N SER A 57 2.41 28.66 -25.69
CA SER A 57 1.46 29.74 -25.81
C SER A 57 2.28 31.02 -25.97
N PRO A 58 2.33 31.68 -27.14
CA PRO A 58 2.69 33.08 -27.18
C PRO A 58 1.44 33.82 -26.71
N VAL A 59 1.34 34.12 -25.42
CA VAL A 59 0.41 35.16 -24.97
C VAL A 59 1.03 36.48 -25.43
N GLU A 60 0.57 36.89 -26.60
CA GLU A 60 0.88 38.15 -27.26
C GLU A 60 0.47 39.34 -26.36
N PRO A 61 1.35 40.33 -26.12
CA PRO A 61 0.98 41.53 -25.39
C PRO A 61 0.08 42.40 -26.28
N ARG A 62 -1.12 42.72 -25.80
CA ARG A 62 -2.09 43.58 -26.51
C ARG A 62 -1.83 45.06 -26.17
N PRO A 63 -1.83 45.99 -27.16
CA PRO A 63 -1.56 47.42 -26.95
C PRO A 63 -2.64 48.14 -26.13
#